data_AF-A0A7V9KQH6-F1
#
_entry.id   AF-A0A7V9KQH6-F1
#
_cell.length_a   1.000
_cell.length_b   1.000
_cell.length_c   1.000
_cell.angle_alpha   90.00
_cell.angle_beta   90.00
_cell.angle_gamma   90.00
#
_symmetry.space_group_name_H-M   'P 1'
#
loop_
_entity.id
_entity.type
_entity.pdbx_description
1 polymer ?
#
loop_
_entity_poly.entity_id
_entity_poly.type
_entity_poly.pdbx_seq_one_letter_code
_entity_poly.pdbx_strand_id
1 'polypeptide(L)' 'EFLAKTYEGASLAEAIAARVPEARVVKAFNMCQAMVWKMDPPSFDGRRLVVLHFGNDADAKLRSPRSSRTLTATRSMSGN' A
#
# COMPACT_ATOMS: atom_id res chain seq x y z
N GLU A 1 -7.40 13.48 -6.31
CA GLU A 1 -7.12 12.58 -5.18
C GLU A 1 -7.49 11.16 -5.54
N PHE A 2 -6.59 10.19 -5.40
CA PHE A 2 -6.92 8.76 -5.50
C PHE A 2 -7.25 8.25 -4.09
N LEU A 3 -8.50 8.47 -3.65
CA LEU A 3 -8.93 8.09 -2.31
C LEU A 3 -9.18 6.58 -2.23
N ALA A 4 -8.41 5.91 -1.37
CA ALA A 4 -8.58 4.50 -1.06
C ALA A 4 -9.61 4.26 0.06
N LYS A 5 -10.66 5.11 0.13
CA LYS A 5 -11.73 5.10 1.14
C LYS A 5 -13.02 4.51 0.56
N THR A 6 -13.82 3.87 1.39
CA THR A 6 -15.23 3.59 1.08
C THR A 6 -16.09 4.85 1.31
N TYR A 7 -17.35 4.82 0.89
CA TYR A 7 -18.31 5.92 1.05
C TYR A 7 -18.45 6.41 2.52
N GLU A 8 -18.25 5.51 3.49
CA GLU A 8 -18.32 5.81 4.92
C GLU A 8 -17.00 6.34 5.52
N GLY A 9 -16.03 6.67 4.67
CA GLY A 9 -14.80 7.37 5.08
C GLY A 9 -13.68 6.46 5.62
N ALA A 10 -13.94 5.17 5.83
CA ALA A 10 -12.93 4.18 6.21
C ALA A 10 -12.39 3.43 4.99
N SER A 11 -11.10 3.14 4.97
CA SER A 11 -10.51 2.20 4.02
C SER A 11 -10.74 0.75 4.49
N LEU A 12 -10.77 -0.19 3.55
CA LEU A 12 -10.82 -1.62 3.89
C LEU A 12 -9.68 -2.05 4.82
N ALA A 13 -8.50 -1.41 4.71
CA ALA A 13 -7.38 -1.72 5.59
C ALA A 13 -7.65 -1.29 7.04
N GLU A 14 -8.31 -0.16 7.26
CA GLU A 14 -8.75 0.28 8.59
C GLU A 14 -9.83 -0.66 9.16
N ALA A 15 -10.77 -1.12 8.33
CA ALA A 15 -11.77 -2.10 8.74
C ALA A 15 -11.14 -3.45 9.16
N ILE A 16 -10.13 -3.92 8.41
CA ILE A 16 -9.38 -5.14 8.76
C ILE A 16 -8.60 -4.94 10.08
N ALA A 17 -7.93 -3.80 10.25
CA ALA A 17 -7.19 -3.49 11.47
C ALA A 17 -8.10 -3.42 12.71
N ALA A 18 -9.32 -2.90 12.56
CA ALA A 18 -10.31 -2.89 13.63
C ALA A 18 -10.80 -4.30 14.00
N ARG A 19 -10.83 -5.23 13.03
CA ARG A 19 -11.30 -6.60 13.26
C ARG A 19 -10.25 -7.50 13.89
N VAL A 20 -8.97 -7.21 13.67
CA VAL A 20 -7.81 -7.98 14.15
C VAL A 20 -6.74 -7.03 14.71
N PRO A 21 -6.95 -6.47 15.92
CA PRO A 21 -6.10 -5.41 16.47
C PRO A 21 -4.64 -5.82 16.73
N GLU A 22 -4.38 -7.12 16.90
CA GLU A 22 -3.05 -7.69 17.09
C GLU A 22 -2.23 -7.76 15.79
N ALA A 23 -2.88 -7.63 14.63
CA ALA A 23 -2.23 -7.73 13.32
C ALA A 23 -1.67 -6.38 12.85
N ARG A 24 -0.50 -6.42 12.23
CA ARG A 24 0.10 -5.25 11.56
C ARG A 24 -0.39 -5.19 10.11
N VAL A 25 -1.42 -4.38 9.87
CA VAL A 25 -2.04 -4.26 8.54
C VAL A 25 -1.25 -3.30 7.64
N VAL A 26 -0.93 -3.76 6.43
CA VAL A 26 -0.31 -2.97 5.36
C VAL A 26 -1.16 -3.05 4.10
N LYS A 27 -1.50 -1.90 3.51
CA LYS A 27 -2.16 -1.82 2.20
C LYS A 27 -1.11 -1.61 1.13
N ALA A 28 -1.01 -2.55 0.20
CA ALA A 28 -0.09 -2.54 -0.93
C ALA A 28 -0.71 -3.24 -2.14
N PHE A 29 -0.05 -3.16 -3.30
CA PHE A 29 -0.40 -3.87 -4.56
C PHE A 29 -1.76 -3.52 -5.20
N ASN A 30 -2.56 -2.65 -4.59
CA ASN A 30 -3.89 -2.28 -5.09
C ASN A 30 -3.86 -1.41 -6.36
N MET A 31 -2.69 -0.89 -6.74
CA MET A 31 -2.54 0.10 -7.82
C MET A 31 -2.22 -0.53 -9.18
N CYS A 32 -1.90 -1.82 -9.24
CA CYS A 32 -1.57 -2.49 -10.50
C CYS A 32 -2.49 -3.69 -10.72
N GLN A 33 -2.88 -3.89 -11.98
CA GLN A 33 -3.64 -5.07 -12.37
C GLN A 33 -2.82 -6.35 -12.18
N ALA A 34 -3.51 -7.46 -11.94
CA ALA A 34 -2.89 -8.76 -11.69
C ALA A 34 -1.90 -9.18 -12.78
N MET A 35 -2.15 -8.82 -14.04
CA MET A 35 -1.26 -9.18 -15.15
C MET A 35 0.11 -8.50 -15.08
N VAL A 36 0.17 -7.27 -14.55
CA VAL A 36 1.44 -6.53 -14.39
C VAL A 36 2.36 -7.24 -13.40
N TRP A 37 1.80 -7.84 -12.34
CA TRP A 37 2.57 -8.59 -11.34
C TRP A 37 3.12 -9.93 -11.84
N LYS A 38 2.60 -10.45 -12.96
CA LYS A 38 3.04 -11.71 -13.57
C LYS A 38 4.17 -11.52 -14.59
N MET A 39 4.52 -10.28 -14.92
CA MET A 39 5.65 -9.95 -15.80
C MET A 39 6.98 -10.23 -15.09
N ASP A 40 8.03 -10.55 -15.83
CA ASP A 40 9.36 -10.84 -15.27
C ASP A 40 10.49 -10.03 -15.95
N PRO A 41 11.08 -9.02 -15.26
CA PRO A 41 10.48 -8.16 -14.25
C PRO A 41 9.74 -6.99 -14.93
N PRO A 42 8.63 -6.48 -14.34
CA PRO A 42 7.89 -5.37 -14.93
C PRO A 42 8.75 -4.09 -14.94
N SER A 43 9.16 -3.67 -16.13
CA SER A 43 9.83 -2.41 -16.40
C SER A 43 9.01 -1.59 -17.39
N PHE A 44 8.77 -0.33 -17.05
CA PHE A 44 8.10 0.64 -17.91
C PHE A 44 9.03 1.83 -18.10
N ASP A 45 9.34 2.18 -19.35
CA ASP A 45 10.24 3.30 -19.67
C ASP A 45 11.61 3.18 -18.95
N GLY A 46 12.19 1.98 -18.98
CA GLY A 46 13.46 1.66 -18.31
C GLY A 46 13.40 1.68 -16.77
N ARG A 47 12.24 1.97 -16.18
CA ARG A 47 12.05 2.04 -14.73
C ARG A 47 11.34 0.80 -14.23
N ARG A 48 11.90 0.19 -13.19
CA ARG A 48 11.24 -0.91 -12.48
C ARG A 48 9.97 -0.42 -11.80
N LEU A 49 8.93 -1.25 -11.84
CA LEU A 49 7.70 -1.00 -11.10
C LEU A 49 7.97 -0.76 -9.60
N VAL A 50 7.28 0.26 -9.07
CA VAL A 50 7.35 0.68 -7.66
C VAL A 50 6.03 0.32 -7.00
N VAL A 51 6.09 -0.28 -5.81
CA VAL A 51 4.90 -0.55 -5.00
C VAL A 51 4.70 0.61 -4.02
N LEU A 52 3.49 1.17 -4.03
CA LEU A 52 3.03 2.04 -2.95
C LEU A 52 2.55 1.18 -1.79
N HIS A 53 2.99 1.50 -0.57
CA HIS A 53 2.48 0.87 0.64
C HIS A 53 2.03 1.89 1.68
N PHE A 54 1.09 1.48 2.52
CA PHE A 54 0.52 2.31 3.59
C PHE A 54 0.29 1.43 4.82
N GLY A 55 0.61 1.95 6.00
CA GLY A 55 0.41 1.23 7.26
C GLY A 55 0.92 2.03 8.45
N ASN A 56 0.41 1.72 9.64
CA ASN A 56 0.72 2.48 10.86
C ASN A 56 2.05 2.06 11.48
N ASP A 57 2.44 0.79 11.36
CA ASP A 57 3.69 0.26 11.91
C ASP A 57 4.86 0.46 10.93
N ALA A 58 5.94 1.09 11.39
CA ALA A 58 7.10 1.40 10.54
C ALA A 58 7.90 0.15 10.14
N ASP A 59 8.04 -0.81 11.05
CA ASP A 59 8.78 -2.04 10.80
C ASP A 59 8.03 -3.01 9.88
N ALA A 60 6.69 -3.03 9.99
CA ALA A 60 5.85 -3.80 9.07
C ALA A 60 5.93 -3.28 7.64
N LYS A 61 6.05 -1.95 7.45
CA LYS A 61 6.26 -1.35 6.13
C LYS A 61 7.60 -1.76 5.52
N LEU A 62 8.66 -1.89 6.33
CA LEU A 62 10.00 -2.28 5.87
C LEU A 62 10.12 -3.76 5.47
N ARG A 63 9.22 -4.62 5.98
CA ARG A 63 9.21 -6.06 5.69
C ARG A 63 8.46 -6.43 4.40
N SER A 64 7.88 -5.48 3.67
CA SER A 64 7.20 -5.76 2.40
C SER A 64 8.22 -6.22 1.32
N PRO A 65 7.83 -7.07 0.36
CA PRO A 65 8.76 -7.74 -0.55
C PRO A 65 9.67 -6.75 -1.31
N ARG A 66 10.98 -6.98 -1.20
CA ARG A 66 12.09 -6.14 -1.70
C ARG A 66 12.20 -6.04 -3.24
N SER A 67 11.35 -6.73 -4.00
CA SER A 67 11.46 -6.85 -5.46
C SER A 67 11.03 -5.60 -6.23
N SER A 68 10.29 -4.69 -5.59
CA SER A 68 9.94 -3.35 -6.07
C SER A 68 10.58 -2.28 -5.18
N ARG A 69 11.22 -1.25 -5.75
CA ARG A 69 11.64 -0.09 -4.94
C ARG A 69 10.40 0.46 -4.23
N THR A 70 10.52 0.63 -2.92
CA THR A 70 9.44 1.09 -2.05
C THR A 70 9.25 2.59 -2.16
N LEU A 71 8.01 3.05 -2.32
CA LEU A 71 7.64 4.44 -2.08
C LEU A 71 6.65 4.51 -0.92
N THR A 72 7.11 5.03 0.22
CA THR A 72 6.29 5.20 1.43
C THR A 72 5.55 6.52 1.32
N ALA A 73 4.23 6.47 1.27
CA ALA A 73 3.39 7.65 1.41
C ALA A 73 2.97 7.80 2.89
N THR A 74 3.45 8.87 3.53
CA THR A 74 3.09 9.20 4.91
C THR A 74 1.77 9.97 4.90
N ARG A 75 0.79 9.52 5.70
CA ARG A 75 -0.46 10.28 5.90
C ARG A 75 -0.15 11.55 6.70
N SER A 76 -0.23 12.71 6.06
CA SER A 76 -0.35 13.99 6.76
C SER A 76 -1.80 14.16 7.19
N MET A 77 -2.09 14.09 8.49
CA MET A 77 -3.37 14.57 9.02
C MET A 77 -3.27 16.08 9.19
N SER A 78 -3.72 16.84 8.20
CA SER A 78 -4.10 18.24 8.41
C SER A 78 -5.47 18.22 9.10
N GLY A 79 -5.47 18.41 10.43
CA GLY A 79 -6.69 18.72 11.17
C GLY A 79 -7.17 20.12 10.82
N ASN A 80 -8.49 20.27 10.72
CA ASN A 80 -9.18 21.56 10.83
C ASN A 80 -9.56 21.75 12.29
#